data_AF-A0A5Q4BD16-F1
#
_entry.id   AF-A0A5Q4BD16-F1
#
_cell.length_a   1.000
_cell.length_b   1.000
_cell.length_c   1.000
_cell.angle_alpha   90.00
_cell.angle_beta   90.00
_cell.angle_gamma   90.00
#
_symmetry.space_group_name_H-M   'P 1'
#
loop_
_entity.id
_entity.type
_entity.pdbx_description
1 polymer ?
#
loop_
_entity_poly.entity_id
_entity_poly.type
_entity_poly.pdbx_seq_one_letter_code
_entity_poly.pdbx_strand_id
1 'polypeptide(L)'
;HRPPADPQTRSDFGFDSLLSFLPDDEHRLLGVYRALYVPSTTLRRWASRGRKHLGKRIVSTLEMHRDTSPREYQFVMDNLYIWGLEDSQDAWAMASLECDRLLKGGCRGLLGKARGE
;
A
#
# COMPACT_ATOMS: atom_id res chain seq x y z
N HIS A 1 15.69 8.37 -3.09
CA HIS A 1 14.65 9.09 -2.31
C HIS A 1 13.86 8.09 -1.46
N ARG A 2 13.69 8.41 -0.17
CA ARG A 2 13.12 7.55 0.87
C ARG A 2 11.59 7.66 0.93
N PRO A 3 10.86 6.58 1.29
CA PRO A 3 9.43 6.64 1.62
C PRO A 3 9.10 7.69 2.70
N PRO A 4 7.86 8.20 2.76
CA PRO A 4 7.47 9.18 3.76
C PRO A 4 7.56 8.61 5.18
N ALA A 5 8.15 9.40 6.09
CA ALA A 5 8.24 9.09 7.51
C ALA A 5 7.10 9.72 8.33
N ASP A 6 6.43 10.74 7.78
CA ASP A 6 5.29 11.41 8.43
C ASP A 6 4.07 10.48 8.50
N PRO A 7 3.51 10.22 9.70
CA PRO A 7 2.40 9.27 9.88
C PRO A 7 1.14 9.64 9.07
N GLN A 8 0.80 10.93 8.98
CA GLN A 8 -0.41 11.35 8.27
C GLN A 8 -0.27 11.08 6.77
N THR A 9 0.88 11.45 6.19
CA THR A 9 1.20 11.20 4.79
C THR A 9 1.19 9.70 4.49
N ARG A 10 1.74 8.87 5.38
CA ARG A 10 1.72 7.41 5.19
C ARG A 10 0.30 6.86 5.14
N SER A 11 -0.57 7.29 6.06
CA SER A 11 -1.97 6.87 6.10
C SER A 11 -2.78 7.37 4.90
N ASP A 12 -2.62 8.65 4.52
CA ASP A 12 -3.33 9.28 3.41
C ASP A 12 -3.03 8.60 2.07
N PHE A 13 -1.78 8.17 1.89
CA PHE A 13 -1.29 7.55 0.66
C PHE A 13 -1.17 6.02 0.73
N GLY A 14 -1.72 5.38 1.78
CA GLY A 14 -1.84 3.92 1.85
C GLY A 14 -0.55 3.15 2.18
N PHE A 15 0.52 3.82 2.60
CA PHE A 15 1.75 3.15 3.04
C PHE A 15 1.54 2.27 4.27
N ASP A 16 0.61 2.65 5.16
CA ASP A 16 0.29 1.86 6.35
C ASP A 16 -0.56 0.63 6.04
N SER A 17 -1.11 0.53 4.82
CA SER A 17 -1.83 -0.65 4.35
C SER A 17 -0.90 -1.70 3.76
N LEU A 18 0.39 -1.40 3.56
CA LEU A 18 1.37 -2.35 3.03
C LEU A 18 1.62 -3.48 4.04
N LEU A 19 1.81 -4.68 3.50
CA LEU A 19 2.12 -5.87 4.29
C LEU A 19 3.55 -5.77 4.82
N SER A 20 3.71 -5.96 6.13
CA SER A 20 4.98 -5.66 6.81
C SER A 20 6.14 -6.58 6.41
N PHE A 21 5.85 -7.72 5.80
CA PHE A 21 6.83 -8.70 5.33
C PHE A 21 7.33 -8.45 3.90
N LEU A 22 6.82 -7.41 3.21
CA LEU A 22 7.25 -7.02 1.86
C LEU A 22 7.93 -5.63 1.91
N PRO A 23 9.19 -5.53 2.37
CA PRO A 23 9.85 -4.25 2.58
C PRO A 23 10.06 -3.44 1.29
N ASP A 24 10.13 -4.12 0.13
CA ASP A 24 10.29 -3.46 -1.17
C ASP A 24 9.00 -2.77 -1.66
N ASP A 25 7.84 -3.09 -1.07
CA ASP A 25 6.57 -2.54 -1.53
C ASP A 25 6.43 -1.06 -1.23
N GLU A 26 7.10 -0.53 -0.19
CA GLU A 26 7.16 0.91 0.04
C GLU A 26 7.81 1.65 -1.14
N HIS A 27 8.87 1.06 -1.70
CA HIS A 27 9.56 1.63 -2.86
C HIS A 27 8.74 1.49 -4.14
N ARG A 28 8.02 0.37 -4.31
CA ARG A 28 7.11 0.15 -5.44
C ARG A 28 5.93 1.12 -5.41
N LEU A 29 5.30 1.30 -4.25
CA LEU A 29 4.22 2.26 -4.05
C LEU A 29 4.70 3.70 -4.29
N LEU A 30 5.93 4.04 -3.88
CA LEU A 30 6.52 5.33 -4.22
C LEU A 30 6.75 5.48 -5.75
N GLY A 31 7.10 4.39 -6.43
CA GLY A 31 7.19 4.32 -7.89
C GLY A 31 5.86 4.63 -8.57
N VAL A 32 4.77 4.02 -8.09
CA VAL A 32 3.40 4.28 -8.54
C VAL A 32 3.09 5.77 -8.49
N TYR A 33 3.33 6.44 -7.35
CA TYR A 33 3.04 7.87 -7.22
C TYR A 33 3.85 8.75 -8.18
N ARG A 34 5.05 8.33 -8.57
CA ARG A 34 5.86 9.04 -9.57
C ARG A 34 5.36 8.81 -10.99
N ALA A 35 4.97 7.58 -11.31
CA ALA A 35 4.47 7.20 -12.63
C ALA A 35 3.14 7.87 -13.01
N LEU A 36 2.44 8.46 -12.05
CA LEU A 36 1.22 9.24 -12.32
C LEU A 36 1.50 10.57 -13.04
N TYR A 37 2.73 11.10 -12.98
CA TYR A 37 3.09 12.42 -13.52
C TYR A 37 2.15 13.57 -13.10
N VAL A 38 1.51 13.45 -11.93
CA VAL A 38 0.61 14.48 -11.39
C VAL A 38 1.29 15.34 -10.34
N PRO A 39 0.93 16.64 -10.23
CA PRO A 39 1.42 17.49 -9.16
C PRO A 39 1.03 16.98 -7.77
N SER A 40 1.89 17.23 -6.78
CA SER A 40 1.63 16.86 -5.37
C SER A 40 0.37 17.50 -4.79
N THR A 41 -0.03 18.68 -5.29
CA THR A 41 -1.27 19.36 -4.94
C THR A 41 -2.51 18.59 -5.42
N THR A 42 -2.43 17.99 -6.61
CA THR A 42 -3.47 17.12 -7.16
C THR A 42 -3.60 15.84 -6.34
N LEU A 43 -2.47 15.21 -5.99
CA LEU A 43 -2.45 14.03 -5.13
C LEU A 43 -3.10 14.29 -3.77
N ARG A 44 -2.74 15.41 -3.11
CA ARG A 44 -3.36 15.81 -1.84
C ARG A 44 -4.86 16.06 -1.97
N ARG A 45 -5.31 16.67 -3.08
CA ARG A 45 -6.75 16.86 -3.35
C ARG A 45 -7.49 15.54 -3.56
N TRP A 46 -6.84 14.53 -4.15
CA TRP A 46 -7.43 13.20 -4.28
C TRP A 46 -7.50 12.49 -2.92
N ALA A 47 -6.41 12.52 -2.16
CA ALA A 47 -6.34 11.96 -0.81
C ALA A 47 -7.38 12.59 0.14
N SER A 48 -7.61 13.91 0.05
CA SER A 48 -8.60 14.60 0.89
C SER A 48 -10.06 14.17 0.63
N ARG A 49 -10.33 13.47 -0.47
CA ARG A 49 -11.64 12.88 -0.80
C ARG A 49 -11.77 11.43 -0.33
N GLY A 50 -10.77 10.93 0.39
CA GLY A 50 -10.73 9.59 0.95
C GLY A 50 -9.93 8.60 0.10
N ARG A 51 -9.45 7.55 0.77
CA ARG A 51 -8.52 6.56 0.20
C ARG A 51 -9.06 5.83 -1.02
N LYS A 52 -10.35 5.45 -1.02
CA LYS A 52 -11.01 4.84 -2.19
C LYS A 52 -11.07 5.78 -3.39
N HIS A 53 -11.30 7.08 -3.17
CA HIS A 53 -11.30 8.06 -4.26
C HIS A 53 -9.89 8.20 -4.86
N LEU A 54 -8.88 8.27 -4.00
CA LEU A 54 -7.48 8.29 -4.40
C LEU A 54 -7.13 7.07 -5.26
N GLY A 55 -7.42 5.86 -4.78
CA GLY A 55 -7.14 4.62 -5.52
C GLY A 55 -7.78 4.61 -6.91
N LYS A 56 -9.06 5.00 -7.04
CA LYS A 56 -9.76 5.04 -8.34
C LYS A 56 -9.07 5.99 -9.32
N ARG A 57 -8.56 7.12 -8.83
CA ARG A 57 -7.81 8.08 -9.66
C ARG A 57 -6.46 7.52 -10.09
N ILE A 58 -5.75 6.84 -9.19
CA ILE A 58 -4.47 6.17 -9.50
C ILE A 58 -4.66 5.13 -10.59
N VAL A 59 -5.62 4.21 -10.43
CA VAL A 59 -5.93 3.16 -11.42
C VAL A 59 -6.25 3.80 -12.77
N SER A 60 -7.21 4.73 -12.81
CA SER A 60 -7.64 5.37 -14.07
C SER A 60 -6.50 6.13 -14.75
N THR A 61 -5.60 6.75 -13.99
CA THR A 61 -4.47 7.50 -14.55
C THR A 61 -3.41 6.54 -15.11
N LEU A 62 -3.07 5.48 -14.37
CA LEU A 62 -2.09 4.51 -14.84
C LEU A 62 -2.61 3.64 -15.98
N GLU A 63 -3.91 3.39 -16.06
CA GLU A 63 -4.52 2.71 -17.20
C GLU A 63 -4.29 3.48 -18.51
N MET A 64 -4.38 4.82 -18.46
CA MET A 64 -4.04 5.68 -19.61
C MET A 64 -2.55 5.65 -19.97
N HIS A 65 -1.69 5.27 -19.02
CA HIS A 65 -0.23 5.24 -19.18
C HIS A 65 0.35 3.83 -19.09
N ARG A 66 -0.47 2.79 -19.28
CA ARG A 66 -0.08 1.39 -19.03
C ARG A 66 1.12 0.95 -19.88
N ASP A 67 1.28 1.51 -21.07
CA ASP A 67 2.39 1.19 -21.97
C ASP A 67 3.69 1.89 -21.53
N THR A 68 3.60 3.01 -20.80
CA THR A 68 4.74 3.79 -20.31
C THR A 68 5.18 3.34 -18.91
N SER A 69 4.25 2.86 -18.09
CA SER A 69 4.52 2.40 -16.72
C SER A 69 3.82 1.07 -16.42
N PRO A 70 4.16 -0.01 -17.17
CA PRO A 70 3.47 -1.29 -17.05
C PRO A 70 3.69 -1.96 -15.70
N ARG A 71 4.87 -1.76 -15.09
CA ARG A 71 5.20 -2.37 -13.78
C ARG A 71 4.40 -1.76 -12.65
N GLU A 72 4.26 -0.44 -12.66
CA GLU A 72 3.49 0.32 -11.68
C GLU A 72 2.00 0.04 -11.85
N TYR A 73 1.51 -0.03 -13.09
CA TYR A 73 0.14 -0.43 -13.37
C TYR A 73 -0.16 -1.83 -12.83
N GLN A 74 0.69 -2.82 -13.13
CA GLN A 74 0.52 -4.18 -12.63
C GLN A 74 0.52 -4.22 -11.10
N PHE A 75 1.47 -3.55 -10.46
CA PHE A 75 1.53 -3.48 -8.99
C PHE A 75 0.23 -2.92 -8.39
N VAL A 76 -0.36 -1.88 -8.98
CA VAL A 76 -1.64 -1.32 -8.52
C VAL A 76 -2.77 -2.32 -8.66
N MET A 77 -2.84 -3.03 -9.78
CA MET A 77 -3.88 -4.04 -10.01
C MET A 77 -3.77 -5.23 -9.04
N ASP A 78 -2.55 -5.61 -8.69
CA ASP A 78 -2.28 -6.70 -7.73
C ASP A 78 -2.51 -6.29 -6.26
N ASN A 79 -2.59 -4.98 -5.97
CA ASN A 79 -2.63 -4.45 -4.61
C ASN A 79 -3.77 -3.44 -4.39
N LEU A 80 -4.95 -3.72 -4.96
CA LEU A 80 -6.12 -2.86 -4.84
C LEU A 80 -6.59 -2.70 -3.37
N TYR A 81 -6.28 -3.66 -2.48
CA TYR A 81 -6.54 -3.56 -1.04
C TYR A 81 -5.89 -2.34 -0.38
N ILE A 82 -4.75 -1.85 -0.90
CA ILE A 82 -4.05 -0.67 -0.37
C ILE A 82 -5.01 0.52 -0.26
N TRP A 83 -5.90 0.66 -1.26
CA TRP A 83 -6.88 1.74 -1.30
C TRP A 83 -8.30 1.29 -0.93
N GLY A 84 -8.50 0.04 -0.54
CA GLY A 84 -9.81 -0.54 -0.23
C GLY A 84 -10.73 -0.61 -1.45
N LEU A 85 -10.15 -0.89 -2.62
CA LEU A 85 -10.86 -1.00 -3.90
C LEU A 85 -11.28 -2.42 -4.26
N GLU A 86 -10.77 -3.42 -3.55
CA GLU A 86 -11.19 -4.80 -3.76
C GLU A 86 -12.64 -4.99 -3.36
N ASP A 87 -13.31 -5.87 -4.10
CA ASP A 87 -14.55 -6.47 -3.64
C ASP A 87 -14.24 -7.36 -2.44
N SER A 88 -15.12 -7.35 -1.45
CA SER A 88 -14.95 -8.02 -0.14
C SER A 88 -14.86 -9.56 -0.19
N GLN A 89 -14.60 -10.15 -1.36
CA GLN A 89 -14.52 -11.58 -1.62
C GLN A 89 -13.20 -12.03 -2.27
N ASP A 90 -12.23 -11.12 -2.46
CA ASP A 90 -10.92 -11.54 -2.98
C ASP A 90 -10.14 -12.36 -1.93
N ALA A 91 -10.12 -13.68 -2.14
CA ALA A 91 -9.54 -14.65 -1.22
C ALA A 91 -8.03 -14.44 -1.03
N TRP A 92 -7.33 -13.89 -2.02
CA TRP A 92 -5.89 -13.65 -1.95
C TRP A 92 -5.53 -12.50 -1.02
N ALA A 93 -6.29 -11.41 -1.06
CA ALA A 93 -6.08 -10.28 -0.17
C ALA A 93 -6.46 -10.59 1.28
N MET A 94 -7.55 -11.34 1.48
CA MET A 94 -7.93 -11.85 2.80
C MET A 94 -6.85 -12.77 3.38
N ALA A 95 -6.30 -13.68 2.58
CA ALA A 95 -5.19 -14.55 3.00
C ALA A 95 -3.93 -13.73 3.32
N SER A 96 -3.61 -12.70 2.54
CA SER A 96 -2.45 -11.86 2.76
C SER A 96 -2.56 -10.99 4.01
N LEU A 97 -3.74 -10.42 4.27
CA LEU A 97 -4.05 -9.68 5.49
C LEU A 97 -4.02 -10.59 6.73
N GLU A 98 -4.57 -11.80 6.63
CA GLU A 98 -4.53 -12.78 7.73
C GLU A 98 -3.09 -13.24 8.02
N CYS A 99 -2.28 -13.47 6.98
CA CYS A 99 -0.85 -13.75 7.12
C CYS A 99 -0.10 -12.60 7.82
N ASP A 100 -0.32 -11.34 7.42
CA ASP A 100 0.29 -10.18 8.08
C ASP A 100 -0.17 -10.06 9.54
N ARG A 101 -1.45 -10.32 9.82
CA ARG A 101 -2.00 -10.35 11.19
C ARG A 101 -1.33 -11.42 12.05
N LEU A 102 -1.15 -12.64 11.52
CA LEU A 102 -0.49 -13.74 12.20
C LEU A 102 0.98 -13.44 12.46
N LEU A 103 1.69 -12.85 11.50
CA LEU A 103 3.09 -12.46 11.66
C LEU A 103 3.27 -11.34 12.70
N LYS A 104 2.40 -10.32 12.68
CA LYS A 104 2.38 -9.25 13.69
C LYS A 104 1.98 -9.76 15.08
N GLY A 105 1.09 -10.75 15.15
CA GLY A 105 0.66 -11.41 16.40
C GLY A 105 1.72 -12.34 17.00
N GLY A 106 2.44 -13.09 16.16
CA GLY A 106 3.49 -14.03 16.58
C GLY A 106 4.69 -13.35 17.24
N CYS A 107 5.03 -12.13 16.82
CA CYS A 107 6.11 -11.35 17.43
C CYS A 107 5.83 -10.89 18.88
N ARG A 108 4.59 -10.95 19.38
CA ARG A 108 4.29 -10.66 20.80
C ARG A 108 4.48 -11.85 21.73
N GLY A 109 4.65 -13.07 21.20
CA GLY A 109 4.72 -14.30 22.01
C GLY A 109 6.13 -14.83 22.31
N LEU A 110 7.17 -14.35 21.64
CA LEU A 110 8.53 -14.93 21.71
C LEU A 110 9.55 -14.09 22.48
N LEU A 111 9.12 -13.05 23.20
CA LEU A 111 9.98 -12.18 24.02
C LEU A 111 9.56 -12.28 25.49
N GLY A 112 9.63 -13.48 26.04
CA GLY A 112 9.17 -13.71 27.41
C GLY A 112 9.43 -15.10 27.96
N LYS A 113 10.68 -15.57 27.93
CA LYS A 113 11.27 -16.45 28.98
C LYS A 113 12.73 -16.77 28.66
N ALA A 114 13.62 -15.92 29.12
CA ALA A 114 14.98 -16.30 29.49
C ALA A 114 15.15 -15.97 30.98
N ARG A 115 14.64 -16.85 31.85
CA ARG A 115 15.23 -17.13 33.17
C ARG A 115 15.98 -18.45 32.92
N GLY A 116 17.30 -18.55 32.98
CA GLY A 116 18.16 -18.00 34.03
C GLY A 116 18.18 -18.99 35.19
N GLU A 117 18.77 -20.16 34.95
CA GLU A 117 19.33 -21.08 35.95
C GLU A 117 20.69 -21.56 35.43
#